data_AF-A0A9E1M5Y6-F1
#
_entry.id   AF-A0A9E1M5Y6-F1
#
_cell.length_a   1.000
_cell.length_b   1.000
_cell.length_c   1.000
_cell.angle_alpha   90.00
_cell.angle_beta   90.00
_cell.angle_gamma   90.00
#
_symmetry.space_group_name_H-M   'P 1'
#
loop_
_entity.id
_entity.type
_entity.pdbx_description
1 polymer ?
#
loop_
_entity_poly.entity_id
_entity_poly.type
_entity_poly.pdbx_seq_one_letter_code
_entity_poly.pdbx_strand_id
1 'polypeptide(L)'
;MAKRLREAVYGLAVGDAVGVPYEFTRRGSFQCAGMTGHGTHDQPAGTWSDDTSMTLATCASIKNMGKIDCEDIRRQFEAWFYEKKYTPFGEVFDCGITCSQAIRNKKGKEDERSNGNGSLMRILPLAFVPNITDEQIAEVSAITHAHKISKESCIIYVRIAQEMFAG
;
A
#
# COMPACT_ATOMS: atom_id res chain seq x y z
N MET A 1 20.19 6.66 -0.61
CA MET A 1 18.86 6.42 0.01
C MET A 1 17.71 6.85 -0.92
N ALA A 2 17.57 8.14 -1.25
CA ALA A 2 16.46 8.63 -2.09
C ALA A 2 16.30 7.95 -3.47
N LYS A 3 17.41 7.64 -4.16
CA LYS A 3 17.38 6.91 -5.45
C LYS A 3 16.73 5.52 -5.30
N ARG A 4 17.11 4.76 -4.26
CA ARG A 4 16.60 3.40 -4.01
C ARG A 4 15.13 3.40 -3.59
N LEU A 5 14.70 4.38 -2.77
CA LEU A 5 13.28 4.53 -2.43
C LEU A 5 12.43 4.76 -3.69
N ARG A 6 12.87 5.65 -4.58
CA ARG A 6 12.17 5.91 -5.84
C ARG A 6 12.08 4.65 -6.71
N GLU A 7 13.19 3.93 -6.86
CA GLU A 7 13.23 2.68 -7.64
C GLU A 7 12.30 1.61 -7.05
N ALA A 8 12.26 1.48 -5.71
CA ALA A 8 11.38 0.55 -5.02
C ALA A 8 9.89 0.91 -5.21
N VAL A 9 9.53 2.19 -5.08
CA VAL A 9 8.15 2.67 -5.32
C VAL A 9 7.76 2.52 -6.78
N TYR A 10 8.67 2.75 -7.74
CA TYR A 10 8.40 2.48 -9.15
C TYR A 10 8.19 1.01 -9.43
N GLY A 11 9.01 0.13 -8.86
CA GLY A 11 8.81 -1.32 -8.99
C GLY A 11 7.46 -1.78 -8.46
N LEU A 12 7.04 -1.25 -7.29
CA LEU A 12 5.71 -1.49 -6.72
C LEU A 12 4.61 -1.00 -7.67
N ALA A 13 4.70 0.24 -8.16
CA ALA A 13 3.68 0.80 -9.04
C ALA A 13 3.58 0.08 -10.39
N VAL A 14 4.71 -0.38 -10.93
CA VAL A 14 4.71 -1.22 -12.14
C VAL A 14 4.06 -2.57 -11.87
N GLY A 15 4.36 -3.21 -10.73
CA GLY A 15 3.76 -4.48 -10.35
C GLY A 15 2.24 -4.38 -10.18
N ASP A 16 1.79 -3.34 -9.47
CA ASP A 16 0.38 -2.97 -9.30
C ASP A 16 -0.30 -2.77 -10.67
N ALA A 17 0.19 -1.83 -11.48
CA ALA A 17 -0.44 -1.51 -12.77
C ALA A 17 -0.46 -2.68 -13.78
N VAL A 18 0.51 -3.61 -13.70
CA VAL A 18 0.48 -4.85 -14.49
C VAL A 18 -0.56 -5.84 -13.95
N GLY A 19 -0.82 -5.83 -12.65
CA GLY A 19 -1.77 -6.72 -11.97
C GLY A 19 -3.23 -6.32 -12.13
N VAL A 20 -3.54 -5.02 -12.10
CA VAL A 20 -4.91 -4.46 -12.12
C VAL A 20 -5.86 -5.10 -13.15
N PRO A 21 -5.48 -5.28 -14.44
CA PRO A 21 -6.38 -5.87 -15.44
C PRO A 21 -6.84 -7.30 -15.13
N TYR A 22 -6.07 -8.02 -14.29
CA TYR A 22 -6.22 -9.45 -14.05
C TYR A 22 -6.78 -9.75 -12.64
N GLU A 23 -7.14 -8.74 -11.86
CA GLU A 23 -7.73 -8.97 -10.54
C GLU A 23 -9.02 -9.79 -10.60
N PHE A 24 -9.25 -10.64 -9.60
CA PHE A 24 -10.38 -11.57 -9.53
C PHE A 24 -10.54 -12.54 -10.71
N THR A 25 -9.57 -12.59 -11.63
CA THR A 25 -9.55 -13.60 -12.69
C THR A 25 -9.02 -14.94 -12.17
N ARG A 26 -9.52 -16.03 -12.74
CA ARG A 26 -9.11 -17.37 -12.33
C ARG A 26 -7.68 -17.63 -12.81
N ARG A 27 -6.83 -18.17 -11.92
CA ARG A 27 -5.48 -18.62 -12.29
C ARG A 27 -5.54 -19.57 -13.49
N GLY A 28 -4.73 -19.28 -14.51
CA GLY A 28 -4.64 -20.07 -15.75
C GLY A 28 -5.72 -19.75 -16.80
N SER A 29 -6.65 -18.82 -16.53
CA SER A 29 -7.66 -18.41 -17.53
C SER A 29 -7.25 -17.18 -18.34
N PHE A 30 -6.06 -16.64 -18.11
CA PHE A 30 -5.55 -15.43 -18.78
C PHE A 30 -4.05 -15.56 -19.02
N GLN A 31 -3.54 -14.74 -19.94
CA GLN A 31 -2.12 -14.54 -20.16
C GLN A 31 -1.76 -13.11 -19.80
N CYS A 32 -0.78 -12.92 -18.92
CA CYS A 32 -0.22 -11.60 -18.63
C CYS A 32 0.69 -11.19 -19.80
N ALA A 33 0.23 -10.22 -20.60
CA ALA A 33 0.92 -9.74 -21.80
C ALA A 33 1.65 -8.41 -21.56
N GLY A 34 2.08 -8.16 -20.32
CA GLY A 34 2.69 -6.90 -19.90
C GLY A 34 1.65 -5.87 -19.43
N MET A 35 1.96 -4.58 -19.62
CA MET A 35 1.14 -3.47 -19.15
C MET A 35 -0.04 -3.23 -20.10
N THR A 36 -1.10 -4.00 -19.88
CA THR A 36 -2.36 -3.89 -20.64
C THR A 36 -3.37 -3.05 -19.86
N GLY A 37 -4.41 -2.60 -20.55
CA GLY A 37 -5.54 -1.89 -19.94
C GLY A 37 -6.82 -2.71 -20.00
N HIS A 38 -7.90 -2.13 -19.50
CA HIS A 38 -9.22 -2.71 -19.32
C HIS A 38 -9.18 -3.94 -18.42
N GLY A 39 -10.25 -4.72 -18.40
CA GLY A 39 -10.39 -5.87 -17.49
C GLY A 39 -11.30 -5.53 -16.32
N THR A 40 -10.94 -6.00 -15.14
CA THR A 40 -11.82 -6.01 -13.96
C THR A 40 -12.39 -4.64 -13.60
N HIS A 41 -11.57 -3.60 -13.65
CA HIS A 41 -11.95 -2.24 -13.26
C HIS A 41 -12.11 -1.28 -14.45
N ASP A 42 -12.04 -1.79 -15.69
CA ASP A 42 -12.09 -1.02 -16.95
C ASP A 42 -11.17 0.22 -16.99
N GLN A 43 -9.95 0.10 -16.47
CA GLN A 43 -8.97 1.19 -16.40
C GLN A 43 -8.00 1.19 -17.59
N PRO A 44 -7.55 2.34 -18.12
CA PRO A 44 -6.52 2.41 -19.17
C PRO A 44 -5.21 1.68 -18.79
N ALA A 45 -4.40 1.34 -19.80
CA ALA A 45 -3.10 0.71 -19.57
C ALA A 45 -2.18 1.59 -18.71
N GLY A 46 -1.52 0.99 -17.73
CA GLY A 46 -0.61 1.68 -16.82
C GLY A 46 -1.27 2.33 -15.60
N THR A 47 -2.57 2.11 -15.40
CA THR A 47 -3.29 2.60 -14.22
C THR A 47 -2.95 1.75 -13.00
N TRP A 48 -2.47 2.39 -11.94
CA TRP A 48 -2.22 1.78 -10.64
C TRP A 48 -3.42 1.94 -9.68
N SER A 49 -3.54 1.05 -8.70
CA SER A 49 -4.66 0.93 -7.77
C SER A 49 -4.44 1.63 -6.41
N ASP A 50 -5.15 1.16 -5.38
CA ASP A 50 -4.95 1.53 -4.00
C ASP A 50 -3.57 1.11 -3.45
N ASP A 51 -2.95 0.02 -3.93
CA ASP A 51 -1.59 -0.38 -3.53
C ASP A 51 -0.60 0.79 -3.69
N THR A 52 -0.52 1.36 -4.90
CA THR A 52 0.35 2.50 -5.19
C THR A 52 -0.16 3.78 -4.54
N SER A 53 -1.45 4.05 -4.61
CA SER A 53 -2.01 5.29 -4.06
C SER A 53 -1.75 5.42 -2.55
N MET A 54 -1.94 4.33 -1.81
CA MET A 54 -1.67 4.30 -0.37
C MET A 54 -0.17 4.28 -0.07
N THR A 55 0.66 3.66 -0.91
CA THR A 55 2.13 3.78 -0.81
C THR A 55 2.59 5.23 -0.94
N LEU A 56 2.05 5.97 -1.93
CA LEU A 56 2.34 7.39 -2.12
C LEU A 56 1.86 8.24 -0.94
N ALA A 57 0.69 7.93 -0.36
CA ALA A 57 0.21 8.57 0.86
C ALA A 57 1.17 8.35 2.04
N THR A 58 1.68 7.13 2.23
CA THR A 58 2.71 6.83 3.24
C THR A 58 3.98 7.65 3.00
N CYS A 59 4.48 7.70 1.75
CA CYS A 59 5.64 8.52 1.39
C CYS A 59 5.42 10.01 1.66
N ALA A 60 4.22 10.52 1.35
CA ALA A 60 3.87 11.93 1.56
C ALA A 60 3.95 12.29 3.05
N SER A 61 3.40 11.44 3.92
CA SER A 61 3.47 11.67 5.36
C SER A 61 4.91 11.65 5.89
N ILE A 62 5.70 10.64 5.53
CA ILE A 62 7.11 10.54 5.95
C ILE A 62 7.89 11.78 5.52
N LYS A 63 7.66 12.25 4.29
CA LYS A 63 8.29 13.46 3.76
C LYS A 63 7.87 14.72 4.53
N ASN A 64 6.58 14.87 4.82
CA ASN A 64 6.04 16.06 5.49
C ASN A 64 6.47 16.14 6.96
N MET A 65 6.47 15.00 7.65
CA MET A 65 6.72 14.92 9.08
C MET A 65 8.19 14.70 9.43
N GLY A 66 9.00 14.20 8.48
CA GLY A 66 10.40 13.83 8.71
C GLY A 66 10.59 12.60 9.60
N LYS A 67 9.49 11.89 9.92
CA LYS A 67 9.44 10.71 10.80
C LYS A 67 8.18 9.89 10.50
N ILE A 68 8.06 8.74 11.15
CA ILE A 68 6.77 8.04 11.22
C ILE A 68 5.83 8.79 12.15
N ASP A 69 4.68 9.16 11.61
CA ASP A 69 3.58 9.77 12.33
C ASP A 69 2.28 9.08 11.88
N CYS A 70 1.80 8.11 12.66
CA CYS A 70 0.65 7.29 12.29
C CYS A 70 -0.63 8.11 12.08
N GLU A 71 -0.74 9.23 12.78
CA GLU A 71 -1.89 10.12 12.71
C GLU A 71 -1.86 10.95 11.42
N ASP A 72 -0.68 11.41 10.99
CA ASP A 72 -0.50 12.01 9.67
C ASP A 72 -0.67 10.99 8.53
N ILE A 73 -0.12 9.78 8.64
CA ILE A 73 -0.33 8.72 7.65
C ILE A 73 -1.83 8.43 7.49
N ARG A 74 -2.58 8.36 8.59
CA ARG A 74 -4.04 8.20 8.57
C ARG A 74 -4.72 9.36 7.83
N ARG A 75 -4.30 10.61 8.06
CA ARG A 75 -4.81 11.78 7.29
C ARG A 75 -4.49 11.68 5.80
N GLN A 76 -3.31 11.21 5.43
CA GLN A 76 -2.97 11.03 4.00
C GLN A 76 -3.83 9.92 3.35
N PHE A 77 -4.18 8.87 4.09
CA PHE A 77 -5.15 7.86 3.61
C PHE A 77 -6.57 8.42 3.49
N GLU A 78 -7.00 9.28 4.42
CA GLU A 78 -8.28 9.99 4.30
C GLU A 78 -8.29 10.91 3.07
N ALA A 79 -7.19 11.62 2.81
CA ALA A 79 -7.08 12.49 1.64
C ALA A 79 -7.08 11.70 0.32
N TRP A 80 -6.48 10.51 0.29
CA TRP A 80 -6.67 9.59 -0.83
C TRP A 80 -8.14 9.17 -0.97
N PHE A 81 -8.73 8.67 0.11
CA PHE A 81 -10.05 8.05 0.09
C PHE A 81 -11.18 9.04 -0.24
N TYR A 82 -11.17 10.21 0.38
CA TYR A 82 -12.22 11.23 0.24
C TYR A 82 -11.90 12.30 -0.82
N GLU A 83 -10.64 12.72 -0.93
CA GLU A 83 -10.24 13.81 -1.85
C GLU A 83 -9.56 13.30 -3.12
N LYS A 84 -9.44 11.98 -3.29
CA LYS A 84 -8.89 11.32 -4.48
C LYS A 84 -7.43 11.69 -4.78
N LYS A 85 -6.70 12.16 -3.77
CA LYS A 85 -5.26 12.40 -3.89
C LYS A 85 -4.52 11.11 -4.23
N TYR A 86 -3.39 11.23 -4.93
CA TYR A 86 -2.51 10.12 -5.33
C TYR A 86 -3.10 9.13 -6.33
N THR A 87 -4.32 9.36 -6.80
CA THR A 87 -4.96 8.55 -7.84
C THR A 87 -4.52 9.01 -9.23
N PRO A 88 -4.52 8.13 -10.24
CA PRO A 88 -4.11 8.48 -11.60
C PRO A 88 -5.11 9.41 -12.30
N PHE A 89 -6.41 9.32 -12.00
CA PHE A 89 -7.48 10.04 -12.69
C PHE A 89 -8.44 10.81 -11.78
N GLY A 90 -8.07 11.06 -10.52
CA GLY A 90 -8.96 11.75 -9.58
C GLY A 90 -10.14 10.88 -9.11
N GLU A 91 -9.99 9.56 -9.18
CA GLU A 91 -11.00 8.59 -8.75
C GLU A 91 -10.35 7.45 -7.94
N VAL A 92 -11.06 6.98 -6.91
CA VAL A 92 -10.72 5.75 -6.18
C VAL A 92 -11.64 4.67 -6.70
N PHE A 93 -11.12 3.79 -7.56
CA PHE A 93 -11.87 2.70 -8.18
C PHE A 93 -11.73 1.37 -7.42
N ASP A 94 -10.66 1.22 -6.63
CA ASP A 94 -10.48 0.06 -5.75
C ASP A 94 -10.16 0.49 -4.31
N CYS A 95 -10.73 -0.23 -3.36
CA CYS A 95 -10.43 -0.12 -1.94
C CYS A 95 -11.03 -1.30 -1.19
N GLY A 96 -10.18 -2.12 -0.56
CA GLY A 96 -10.63 -3.24 0.27
C GLY A 96 -11.61 -2.83 1.39
N ILE A 97 -12.55 -3.72 1.72
CA ILE A 97 -13.59 -3.48 2.74
C ILE A 97 -12.97 -3.14 4.10
N THR A 98 -11.95 -3.89 4.53
CA THR A 98 -11.25 -3.64 5.79
C THR A 98 -10.61 -2.25 5.81
N CYS A 99 -9.95 -1.85 4.72
CA CYS A 99 -9.32 -0.54 4.58
C CYS A 99 -10.37 0.59 4.67
N SER A 100 -11.42 0.52 3.83
CA SER A 100 -12.46 1.54 3.79
C SER A 100 -13.18 1.70 5.13
N GLN A 101 -13.50 0.59 5.82
CA GLN A 101 -14.10 0.64 7.15
C GLN A 101 -13.15 1.24 8.20
N ALA A 102 -11.86 0.91 8.15
CA ALA A 102 -10.89 1.44 9.09
C ALA A 102 -10.66 2.94 8.90
N ILE A 103 -10.62 3.43 7.66
CA ILE A 103 -10.54 4.87 7.36
C ILE A 103 -11.78 5.59 7.86
N ARG A 104 -12.98 5.09 7.54
CA ARG A 104 -14.26 5.69 7.99
C ARG A 104 -14.39 5.75 9.50
N ASN A 105 -14.03 4.67 10.18
CA ASN A 105 -14.17 4.56 11.63
C ASN A 105 -12.95 5.08 12.40
N LYS A 106 -11.88 5.48 11.70
CA LYS A 106 -10.58 5.88 12.25
C LYS A 106 -10.01 4.84 13.23
N LYS A 107 -10.25 3.56 12.93
CA LYS A 107 -9.86 2.43 13.79
C LYS A 107 -9.52 1.21 12.95
N GLY A 108 -8.28 0.74 13.07
CA GLY A 108 -7.84 -0.51 12.47
C GLY A 108 -8.63 -1.71 12.95
N LYS A 109 -8.76 -2.71 12.08
CA LYS A 109 -9.53 -3.93 12.37
C LYS A 109 -8.66 -5.00 13.00
N GLU A 110 -9.17 -5.63 14.04
CA GLU A 110 -8.45 -6.61 14.87
C GLU A 110 -8.99 -8.03 14.71
N ASP A 111 -9.99 -8.26 13.86
CA ASP A 111 -10.58 -9.58 13.65
C ASP A 111 -9.83 -10.39 12.58
N GLU A 112 -9.91 -11.72 12.67
CA GLU A 112 -9.21 -12.62 11.75
C GLU A 112 -9.62 -12.45 10.28
N ARG A 113 -10.88 -12.06 10.02
CA ARG A 113 -11.40 -11.87 8.66
C ARG A 113 -10.91 -10.57 8.02
N SER A 114 -10.22 -9.73 8.80
CA SER A 114 -9.61 -8.49 8.35
C SER A 114 -8.11 -8.61 8.05
N ASN A 115 -7.58 -9.82 7.81
CA ASN A 115 -6.18 -10.06 7.44
C ASN A 115 -5.94 -10.04 5.90
N GLY A 116 -6.56 -9.10 5.19
CA GLY A 116 -6.25 -8.85 3.78
C GLY A 116 -4.84 -8.25 3.60
N ASN A 117 -4.40 -8.10 2.35
CA ASN A 117 -3.10 -7.52 1.99
C ASN A 117 -3.01 -5.98 2.19
N GLY A 118 -4.11 -5.33 2.57
CA GLY A 118 -4.25 -3.86 2.54
C GLY A 118 -3.30 -3.06 3.43
N SER A 119 -2.69 -3.68 4.44
CA SER A 119 -1.55 -3.07 5.15
C SER A 119 -0.20 -3.39 4.52
N LEU A 120 -0.01 -4.63 4.05
CA LEU A 120 1.24 -5.14 3.49
C LEU A 120 1.62 -4.40 2.20
N MET A 121 0.67 -4.21 1.29
CA MET A 121 0.91 -3.63 -0.03
C MET A 121 1.49 -2.21 -0.03
N ARG A 122 1.38 -1.50 1.10
CA ARG A 122 1.72 -0.07 1.23
C ARG A 122 2.83 0.23 2.24
N ILE A 123 3.44 -0.80 2.81
CA ILE A 123 4.39 -0.66 3.93
C ILE A 123 5.84 -0.43 3.48
N LEU A 124 6.15 -0.74 2.22
CA LEU A 124 7.51 -0.70 1.66
C LEU A 124 8.31 0.59 1.97
N PRO A 125 7.72 1.81 1.98
CA PRO A 125 8.48 3.03 2.30
C PRO A 125 9.17 3.00 3.66
N LEU A 126 8.65 2.25 4.64
CA LEU A 126 9.22 2.15 5.99
C LEU A 126 10.61 1.51 5.98
N ALA A 127 10.93 0.65 5.00
CA ALA A 127 12.25 0.04 4.88
C ALA A 127 13.37 1.07 4.72
N PHE A 128 13.05 2.28 4.26
CA PHE A 128 13.98 3.39 4.05
C PHE A 128 14.03 4.38 5.21
N VAL A 129 13.25 4.17 6.27
CA VAL A 129 13.27 5.03 7.45
C VAL A 129 14.42 4.60 8.38
N PRO A 130 15.38 5.49 8.69
CA PRO A 130 16.48 5.18 9.59
C PRO A 130 15.98 4.75 10.96
N ASN A 131 16.56 3.69 11.53
CA ASN A 131 16.26 3.18 12.87
C ASN A 131 14.77 2.83 13.10
N ILE A 132 14.03 2.46 12.05
CA ILE A 132 12.64 2.01 12.17
C ILE A 132 12.55 0.77 13.08
N THR A 133 11.68 0.84 14.10
CA THR A 133 11.43 -0.28 15.00
C THR A 133 10.28 -1.18 14.51
N ASP A 134 10.22 -2.42 15.01
CA ASP A 134 9.13 -3.34 14.68
C ASP A 134 7.78 -2.81 15.19
N GLU A 135 7.77 -2.13 16.34
CA GLU A 135 6.60 -1.48 16.90
C GLU A 135 6.07 -0.40 15.95
N GLN A 136 6.94 0.45 15.39
CA GLN A 136 6.53 1.48 14.44
C GLN A 136 5.93 0.88 13.17
N ILE A 137 6.48 -0.22 12.66
CA ILE A 137 5.93 -0.94 11.51
C ILE A 137 4.55 -1.53 11.84
N ALA A 138 4.43 -2.14 13.02
CA ALA A 138 3.16 -2.69 13.51
C ALA A 138 2.10 -1.60 13.71
N GLU A 139 2.47 -0.42 14.21
CA GLU A 139 1.58 0.72 14.36
C GLU A 139 1.07 1.24 13.01
N VAL A 140 1.94 1.33 11.99
CA VAL A 140 1.52 1.75 10.63
C VAL A 140 0.60 0.70 9.99
N SER A 141 0.84 -0.60 10.20
CA SER A 141 -0.13 -1.64 9.82
C SER A 141 -1.47 -1.41 10.51
N ALA A 142 -1.44 -1.15 11.83
CA ALA A 142 -2.61 -1.02 12.68
C ALA A 142 -3.51 0.18 12.37
N ILE A 143 -3.06 1.12 11.54
CA ILE A 143 -3.92 2.20 11.03
C ILE A 143 -5.16 1.62 10.33
N THR A 144 -5.01 0.49 9.61
CA THR A 144 -6.15 -0.19 8.95
C THR A 144 -6.29 -1.66 9.32
N HIS A 145 -5.17 -2.38 9.48
CA HIS A 145 -5.14 -3.81 9.80
C HIS A 145 -4.34 -4.01 11.09
N ALA A 146 -5.06 -4.05 12.22
CA ALA A 146 -4.51 -4.10 13.57
C ALA A 146 -4.37 -5.53 14.13
N HIS A 147 -4.85 -6.53 13.40
CA HIS A 147 -4.66 -7.93 13.76
C HIS A 147 -3.17 -8.33 13.71
N LYS A 148 -2.77 -9.24 14.61
CA LYS A 148 -1.38 -9.69 14.81
C LYS A 148 -0.71 -10.17 13.52
N ILE A 149 -1.39 -11.02 12.73
CA ILE A 149 -0.86 -11.55 11.46
C ILE A 149 -0.51 -10.44 10.48
N SER A 150 -1.37 -9.43 10.34
CA SER A 150 -1.13 -8.30 9.45
C SER A 150 0.09 -7.49 9.89
N LYS A 151 0.22 -7.24 11.21
CA LYS A 151 1.37 -6.54 11.80
C LYS A 151 2.67 -7.30 11.57
N GLU A 152 2.69 -8.59 11.89
CA GLU A 152 3.88 -9.46 11.73
C GLU A 152 4.29 -9.58 10.26
N SER A 153 3.32 -9.70 9.35
CA SER A 153 3.59 -9.75 7.91
C SER A 153 4.25 -8.46 7.41
N CYS A 154 3.80 -7.30 7.89
CA CYS A 154 4.40 -6.01 7.58
C CYS A 154 5.83 -5.90 8.10
N ILE A 155 6.09 -6.35 9.34
CA ILE A 155 7.43 -6.40 9.91
C ILE A 155 8.35 -7.25 9.04
N ILE A 156 7.95 -8.50 8.76
CA ILE A 156 8.74 -9.43 7.93
C ILE A 156 9.05 -8.81 6.57
N TYR A 157 8.06 -8.22 5.89
CA TYR A 157 8.29 -7.60 4.59
C TYR A 157 9.28 -6.43 4.65
N VAL A 158 9.14 -5.54 5.63
CA VAL A 158 10.07 -4.41 5.81
C VAL A 158 11.49 -4.91 6.10
N ARG A 159 11.65 -5.94 6.94
CA ARG A 159 12.97 -6.51 7.25
C ARG A 159 13.61 -7.19 6.04
N ILE A 160 12.85 -7.98 5.28
CA ILE A 160 13.33 -8.55 4.01
C ILE A 160 13.77 -7.44 3.04
N ALA A 161 12.98 -6.38 2.90
CA ALA A 161 13.35 -5.27 2.03
C ALA A 161 14.65 -4.59 2.49
N GLN A 162 14.84 -4.40 3.80
CA GLN A 162 16.08 -3.85 4.36
C GLN A 162 17.30 -4.74 4.07
N GLU A 163 17.16 -6.05 4.23
CA GLU A 163 18.22 -7.02 3.90
C GLU A 163 18.57 -6.96 2.40
N MET A 164 17.57 -6.97 1.52
CA MET A 164 17.77 -6.86 0.07
C MET A 164 18.53 -5.57 -0.32
N PHE A 165 18.32 -4.47 0.40
CA PHE A 165 19.04 -3.21 0.14
C PHE A 165 20.41 -3.12 0.82
N ALA A 166 20.68 -3.94 1.84
CA ALA A 166 21.99 -4.01 2.47
C ALA A 166 23.04 -4.68 1.55
N GLY A 167 22.60 -5.60 0.69
CA GLY A 167 23.47 -6.45 -0.14
C GLY A 167 23.96 -7.68 0.61
#